data_AF-A0A183D148-F1
#
_entry.id   AF-A0A183D148-F1
#
_cell.length_a   1.000
_cell.length_b   1.000
_cell.length_c   1.000
_cell.angle_alpha   90.00
_cell.angle_beta   90.00
_cell.angle_gamma   90.00
#
_symmetry.space_group_name_H-M   'P 1'
#
loop_
_entity.id
_entity.type
_entity.pdbx_description
1 polymer ?
#
loop_
_entity_poly.entity_id
_entity_poly.type
_entity_poly.pdbx_seq_one_letter_code
_entity_poly.pdbx_strand_id
1 'polypeptide(L)'
;MFEAKLASAATLKKIVDAIKDLVTDAPFDCSEGALCLQAMDSSHVALVSLKMDVGMFETYRCDRTLNLGLSLAGMARALKCANNEDTCLLRFEENDDSVIFLFEDSKRDKSQEVVVKMMDIDSEH
;
A
#
# COMPACT_ATOMS: atom_id res chain seq x y z
N MET A 1 -4.68 11.30 -9.48
CA MET A 1 -3.56 11.30 -8.50
C MET A 1 -4.02 10.69 -7.18
N PHE A 2 -3.16 9.89 -6.56
CA PHE A 2 -3.33 9.34 -5.21
C PHE A 2 -2.08 9.59 -4.38
N GLU A 3 -2.25 10.06 -3.14
CA GLU A 3 -1.19 10.23 -2.15
C GLU A 3 -1.68 9.85 -0.75
N ALA A 4 -0.94 8.98 -0.06
CA ALA A 4 -1.23 8.61 1.32
C ALA A 4 0.06 8.51 2.15
N LYS A 5 0.19 9.39 3.15
CA LYS A 5 1.35 9.46 4.04
C LYS A 5 1.03 8.88 5.41
N LEU A 6 1.82 7.92 5.83
CA LEU A 6 1.81 7.33 7.17
C LEU A 6 2.97 7.89 7.98
N ALA A 7 2.70 8.23 9.24
CA ALA A 7 3.71 8.70 10.20
C ALA A 7 4.81 7.65 10.47
N SER A 8 4.49 6.36 10.32
CA SER A 8 5.43 5.27 10.57
C SER A 8 5.23 4.13 9.56
N ALA A 9 6.29 3.82 8.82
CA ALA A 9 6.37 2.70 7.90
C ALA A 9 6.16 1.35 8.60
N ALA A 10 6.43 1.26 9.92
CA ALA A 10 6.17 0.05 10.70
C ALA A 10 4.71 -0.40 10.67
N THR A 11 3.76 0.53 10.54
CA THR A 11 2.33 0.21 10.48
C THR A 11 2.04 -0.62 9.23
N LEU A 12 2.41 -0.10 8.05
CA LEU A 12 2.18 -0.79 6.79
C LEU A 12 2.99 -2.08 6.68
N LYS A 13 4.23 -2.10 7.19
CA LYS A 13 5.05 -3.33 7.29
C LYS A 13 4.34 -4.45 8.04
N LYS A 14 3.83 -4.16 9.24
CA LYS A 14 3.15 -5.15 10.07
C LYS A 14 1.88 -5.67 9.41
N ILE A 15 1.11 -4.78 8.76
CA ILE A 15 -0.09 -5.16 8.02
C ILE A 15 0.27 -6.10 6.86
N VAL A 16 1.21 -5.70 6.01
CA VAL A 16 1.63 -6.51 4.85
C VAL A 16 2.25 -7.84 5.30
N ASP A 17 3.10 -7.84 6.33
CA ASP A 17 3.69 -9.06 6.87
C ASP A 17 2.65 -10.04 7.43
N ALA A 18 1.51 -9.55 7.94
CA ALA A 18 0.45 -10.40 8.47
C ALA A 18 -0.40 -11.07 7.38
N ILE A 19 -0.47 -10.49 6.17
CA ILE A 19 -1.37 -10.96 5.10
C ILE A 19 -0.66 -11.58 3.91
N LYS A 20 0.64 -11.29 3.69
CA LYS A 20 1.40 -11.75 2.51
C LYS A 20 1.50 -13.27 2.35
N ASP A 21 1.33 -14.02 3.44
CA ASP A 21 1.42 -15.49 3.43
C ASP A 21 0.06 -16.14 3.08
N LEU A 22 -1.03 -15.35 3.08
CA LEU A 22 -2.39 -15.79 2.74
C LEU A 22 -2.77 -15.38 1.31
N VAL A 23 -2.40 -14.17 0.92
CA VAL A 23 -2.74 -13.55 -0.36
C VAL A 23 -1.45 -13.15 -1.06
N THR A 24 -1.29 -13.56 -2.32
CA THR A 24 -0.11 -13.21 -3.12
C THR A 24 -0.22 -11.78 -3.64
N ASP A 25 -1.36 -11.49 -4.26
CA ASP A 25 -1.63 -10.27 -5.01
C ASP A 25 -3.03 -9.80 -4.64
N ALA A 26 -3.19 -8.49 -4.43
CA ALA A 26 -4.46 -7.96 -3.94
C ALA A 26 -4.78 -6.59 -4.55
N PRO A 27 -6.07 -6.33 -4.84
CA PRO A 27 -6.52 -4.99 -5.17
C PRO A 27 -6.52 -4.12 -3.92
N PHE A 28 -5.88 -2.95 -4.01
CA PHE A 28 -6.00 -1.88 -3.03
C PHE A 28 -6.95 -0.81 -3.55
N ASP A 29 -8.17 -0.83 -3.04
CA ASP A 29 -9.22 0.13 -3.36
C ASP A 29 -8.98 1.42 -2.56
N CYS A 30 -8.56 2.47 -3.27
CA CYS A 30 -8.33 3.78 -2.69
C CYS A 30 -9.53 4.68 -3.03
N SER A 31 -10.16 5.25 -2.01
CA SER A 31 -11.31 6.15 -2.12
C SER A 31 -11.06 7.41 -1.30
N GLU A 32 -11.89 8.44 -1.43
CA GLU A 32 -11.74 9.67 -0.62
C GLU A 32 -11.82 9.43 0.90
N GLY A 33 -12.44 8.33 1.36
CA GLY A 33 -12.69 8.06 2.78
C GLY A 33 -11.84 6.95 3.40
N ALA A 34 -11.25 6.07 2.61
CA ALA A 34 -10.44 4.96 3.10
C ALA A 34 -9.59 4.31 1.99
N LEU A 35 -8.51 3.66 2.42
CA LEU A 35 -7.82 2.63 1.66
C LEU A 35 -8.29 1.25 2.14
N CYS A 36 -8.79 0.44 1.24
CA CYS A 36 -9.36 -0.87 1.51
C CYS A 36 -8.64 -1.95 0.70
N LEU A 37 -8.71 -3.18 1.19
CA LEU A 37 -8.31 -4.38 0.46
C LEU A 37 -9.24 -5.51 0.86
N GLN A 38 -9.72 -6.26 -0.13
CA GLN A 38 -10.49 -7.47 0.09
C GLN A 38 -10.02 -8.53 -0.90
N ALA A 39 -9.52 -9.65 -0.38
CA ALA A 39 -9.00 -10.73 -1.21
C ALA A 39 -9.19 -12.09 -0.52
N MET A 40 -9.48 -13.11 -1.31
CA MET A 40 -9.52 -14.50 -0.84
C MET A 40 -8.13 -15.11 -0.85
N ASP A 41 -7.89 -16.07 0.03
CA ASP A 41 -6.69 -16.90 -0.02
C ASP A 41 -6.72 -17.84 -1.23
N SER A 42 -5.58 -18.45 -1.57
CA SER A 42 -5.46 -19.37 -2.72
C SER A 42 -6.43 -20.57 -2.70
N SER A 43 -6.92 -20.98 -1.53
CA SER A 43 -7.91 -22.07 -1.40
C SER A 43 -9.37 -21.60 -1.43
N HIS A 44 -9.62 -20.29 -1.48
CA HIS A 44 -10.95 -19.68 -1.41
C HIS A 44 -11.75 -20.05 -0.15
N VAL A 45 -11.07 -20.24 0.98
CA VAL A 45 -11.69 -20.60 2.26
C VAL A 45 -11.67 -19.42 3.24
N ALA A 46 -10.62 -18.61 3.20
CA ALA A 46 -10.42 -17.46 4.07
C ALA A 46 -10.47 -16.15 3.27
N LEU A 47 -11.18 -15.17 3.83
CA LEU A 47 -11.24 -13.81 3.30
C LEU A 47 -10.36 -12.90 4.16
N VAL A 48 -9.41 -12.21 3.52
CA VAL A 48 -8.69 -11.08 4.11
C VAL A 48 -9.46 -9.81 3.78
N SER A 49 -9.85 -9.05 4.81
CA SER A 49 -10.46 -7.73 4.67
C SER A 49 -9.69 -6.73 5.52
N LEU A 50 -9.15 -5.71 4.86
CA LEU A 50 -8.42 -4.60 5.46
C LEU A 50 -9.14 -3.30 5.12
N LYS A 51 -9.32 -2.45 6.13
CA LYS A 51 -9.78 -1.08 5.95
C LYS A 51 -8.93 -0.13 6.79
N MET A 52 -8.36 0.87 6.14
CA MET A 52 -7.60 1.96 6.76
C MET A 52 -8.35 3.26 6.48
N ASP A 53 -9.06 3.78 7.48
CA ASP A 53 -9.74 5.07 7.38
C ASP A 53 -8.73 6.21 7.25
N VAL A 54 -9.12 7.29 6.56
CA VAL A 54 -8.25 8.46 6.29
C VAL A 54 -7.61 9.06 7.55
N GLY A 55 -8.25 8.95 8.71
CA GLY A 55 -7.71 9.43 9.99
C GLY A 55 -6.46 8.70 10.48
N MET A 56 -6.10 7.56 9.88
CA MET A 56 -4.84 6.86 10.17
C MET A 56 -3.62 7.44 9.45
N PHE A 57 -3.84 8.32 8.46
CA PHE A 57 -2.80 8.93 7.65
C PHE A 57 -2.55 10.37 8.10
N GLU A 58 -1.29 10.83 8.00
CA GLU A 58 -0.94 12.23 8.22
C GLU A 58 -1.46 13.12 7.08
N THR A 59 -1.33 12.60 5.86
CA THR A 59 -1.84 13.22 4.64
C THR A 59 -2.52 12.14 3.83
N TYR A 60 -3.72 12.41 3.34
CA TYR A 60 -4.42 11.51 2.43
C TYR A 60 -5.14 12.32 1.37
N ARG A 61 -4.91 11.97 0.10
CA ARG A 61 -5.55 12.58 -1.06
C ARG A 61 -5.81 11.50 -2.09
N CYS A 62 -7.06 11.40 -2.52
CA CYS A 62 -7.47 10.47 -3.55
C CYS A 62 -8.45 11.20 -4.46
N ASP A 63 -7.98 11.70 -5.61
CA ASP A 63 -8.80 12.59 -6.46
C ASP A 63 -9.99 11.84 -7.11
N ARG A 64 -9.85 10.52 -7.27
CA ARG A 64 -10.86 9.61 -7.82
C ARG A 64 -10.71 8.25 -7.17
N THR A 65 -11.80 7.50 -7.08
CA THR A 65 -11.69 6.09 -6.68
C THR A 65 -10.84 5.33 -7.69
N LEU A 66 -9.84 4.62 -7.19
CA LEU A 66 -8.86 3.88 -7.98
C LEU A 66 -8.53 2.55 -7.30
N ASN A 67 -8.25 1.55 -8.13
CA ASN A 67 -7.89 0.22 -7.69
C ASN A 67 -6.42 -0.01 -8.07
N LEU A 68 -5.59 -0.30 -7.07
CA LEU A 68 -4.17 -0.54 -7.27
C LEU A 68 -3.87 -2.03 -7.06
N GLY A 69 -3.68 -2.77 -8.16
CA GLY A 69 -3.27 -4.16 -8.10
C GLY A 69 -1.80 -4.28 -7.72
N LEU A 70 -1.51 -4.77 -6.51
CA LEU A 70 -0.16 -4.86 -5.99
C LEU A 70 0.18 -6.27 -5.50
N SER A 71 1.41 -6.69 -5.77
CA SER A 71 1.97 -7.89 -5.16
C SER A 71 2.32 -7.61 -3.70
N LEU A 72 1.74 -8.36 -2.76
CA LEU A 72 2.07 -8.23 -1.34
C LEU A 72 3.52 -8.62 -1.07
N ALA A 73 4.07 -9.57 -1.84
CA ALA A 73 5.50 -9.89 -1.80
C ALA A 73 6.36 -8.72 -2.31
N GLY A 74 5.93 -8.03 -3.37
CA GLY A 74 6.57 -6.83 -3.90
C GLY A 74 6.57 -5.67 -2.90
N MET A 75 5.41 -5.39 -2.30
CA MET A 75 5.26 -4.40 -1.24
C MET A 75 6.14 -4.73 -0.04
N ALA A 76 6.16 -5.99 0.42
CA ALA A 76 7.01 -6.41 1.53
C ALA A 76 8.50 -6.19 1.25
N ARG A 77 8.96 -6.40 0.00
CA ARG A 77 10.34 -6.10 -0.40
C ARG A 77 10.61 -4.60 -0.41
N ALA A 78 9.71 -3.79 -0.95
CA ALA A 78 9.86 -2.33 -0.96
C ALA A 78 9.90 -1.76 0.47
N LEU A 79 9.01 -2.22 1.34
CA LEU A 79 8.92 -1.77 2.73
C LEU A 79 10.18 -2.13 3.54
N LYS A 80 10.93 -3.18 3.19
CA LYS A 80 12.21 -3.51 3.85
C LYS A 80 13.29 -2.43 3.66
N CYS A 81 13.17 -1.54 2.68
CA CYS A 81 14.11 -0.44 2.48
C CYS A 81 13.96 0.69 3.52
N ALA A 82 12.79 0.78 4.17
CA ALA A 82 12.54 1.74 5.23
C ALA A 82 13.01 1.24 6.59
N ASN A 83 13.31 2.14 7.53
CA ASN A 83 13.32 1.84 8.96
C ASN A 83 11.88 1.84 9.50
N ASN A 84 11.70 1.50 10.76
CA ASN A 84 10.37 1.46 11.38
C ASN A 84 9.84 2.85 11.74
N GLU A 85 10.74 3.78 12.06
CA GLU A 85 10.41 5.17 12.43
C GLU A 85 10.29 6.10 11.22
N ASP A 86 10.62 5.63 10.01
CA ASP A 86 10.55 6.45 8.81
C ASP A 86 9.09 6.69 8.44
N THR A 87 8.79 7.88 7.90
CA THR A 87 7.48 8.13 7.30
C THR A 87 7.38 7.38 5.98
N CYS A 88 6.17 7.00 5.57
CA CYS A 88 5.92 6.26 4.33
C CYS A 88 4.83 6.96 3.53
N LEU A 89 5.19 7.52 2.38
CA LEU A 89 4.27 8.10 1.41
C LEU A 89 4.07 7.12 0.25
N LEU A 90 2.82 6.75 -0.01
CA LEU A 90 2.41 6.06 -1.23
C LEU A 90 1.95 7.12 -2.23
N ARG A 91 2.46 7.08 -3.46
CA ARG A 91 2.06 7.97 -4.54
C ARG A 91 1.75 7.17 -5.80
N PHE A 92 0.67 7.56 -6.48
CA PHE A 92 0.31 7.03 -7.78
C PHE A 92 -0.25 8.14 -8.69
N GLU A 93 0.14 8.09 -9.96
CA GLU A 93 -0.32 8.98 -11.02
C GLU A 93 -0.92 8.16 -12.16
N GLU A 94 -2.05 8.60 -12.71
CA GLU A 94 -2.88 7.82 -13.68
C GLU A 94 -2.14 7.42 -14.98
N ASN A 95 -0.97 7.99 -15.26
CA ASN A 95 -0.19 7.72 -16.48
C ASN A 95 0.99 6.75 -16.26
N ASP A 96 1.20 6.26 -15.04
CA ASP A 96 2.30 5.35 -14.71
C ASP A 96 1.75 4.04 -14.13
N ASP A 97 2.16 2.89 -14.66
CA ASP A 97 1.75 1.57 -14.15
C ASP A 97 2.53 1.18 -12.86
N SER A 98 2.84 2.15 -12.01
CA SER A 98 3.64 1.93 -10.80
C SER A 98 3.16 2.77 -9.62
N VAL A 99 3.24 2.20 -8.42
CA VAL A 99 3.13 2.91 -7.15
C VAL A 99 4.53 3.25 -6.66
N ILE A 100 4.71 4.49 -6.26
CA ILE A 100 5.96 4.96 -5.68
C ILE A 100 5.82 4.98 -4.15
N PHE A 101 6.76 4.34 -3.47
CA PHE A 101 6.93 4.40 -2.03
C PHE A 101 8.07 5.35 -1.71
N LEU A 102 7.76 6.49 -1.09
CA LEU A 102 8.76 7.41 -0.53
C LEU A 102 8.90 7.16 0.97
N PHE A 103 10.12 6.88 1.41
CA PHE A 103 10.47 6.73 2.81
C PHE A 103 11.34 7.91 3.24
N GLU A 104 10.95 8.62 4.30
CA GLU A 104 11.70 9.78 4.80
C GLU A 104 12.08 9.59 6.28
N ASP A 105 13.38 9.67 6.56
CA ASP A 105 13.93 9.71 7.92
C ASP A 105 13.95 11.16 8.42
N SER A 106 13.00 11.48 9.29
CA SER A 106 12.83 12.81 9.89
C SER A 106 14.04 13.30 10.70
N LYS A 107 14.93 12.40 11.14
CA LYS A 107 16.10 12.72 11.97
C LYS A 107 17.36 12.94 11.14
N ARG A 108 17.47 12.28 9.99
CA ARG A 108 18.70 12.26 9.16
C ARG A 108 18.57 12.99 7.83
N ASP A 109 17.40 13.56 7.53
CA ASP A 109 17.10 14.25 6.28
C ASP A 109 17.47 13.40 5.05
N LYS A 110 17.15 12.10 5.14
CA LYS A 110 17.38 11.13 4.07
C LYS A 110 16.04 10.66 3.56
N SER A 111 15.87 10.70 2.25
CA SER A 111 14.74 10.10 1.56
C SER A 111 15.19 8.94 0.68
N GLN A 112 14.31 7.96 0.53
CA GLN A 112 14.47 6.84 -0.40
C GLN A 112 13.18 6.68 -1.19
N GLU A 113 13.33 6.46 -2.49
CA GLU A 113 12.21 6.21 -3.39
C GLU A 113 12.30 4.76 -3.89
N VAL A 114 11.20 4.03 -3.79
CA VAL A 114 11.07 2.67 -4.31
C VAL A 114 9.85 2.59 -5.21
N VAL A 115 10.08 2.23 -6.47
CA VAL A 115 9.03 2.08 -7.47
C VAL A 115 8.58 0.63 -7.52
N VAL A 116 7.28 0.39 -7.34
CA VAL A 116 6.66 -0.94 -7.40
C VAL A 116 5.69 -0.95 -8.58
N LYS A 117 5.94 -1.82 -9.55
CA LYS A 117 5.03 -2.01 -10.69
C LYS A 117 3.72 -2.62 -10.24
N MET A 118 2.63 -2.10 -10.80
CA MET A 118 1.31 -2.65 -10.66
C MET A 118 1.16 -3.94 -11.45
N MET A 119 0.13 -4.69 -11.11
CA MET A 119 -0.29 -5.86 -11.86
C MET A 119 -1.77 -5.74 -12.19
N ASP A 120 -2.14 -6.25 -13.35
CA ASP A 120 -3.53 -6.48 -13.70
C ASP A 120 -4.08 -7.61 -12.84
N ILE A 121 -4.98 -7.26 -11.92
CA ILE A 121 -5.69 -8.22 -11.08
C ILE A 121 -7.13 -8.25 -11.56
N ASP A 122 -7.55 -9.39 -12.09
CA ASP A 122 -8.96 -9.64 -12.38
C ASP A 122 -9.75 -9.56 -11.08
N SER A 123 -10.57 -8.52 -10.96
CA SER A 123 -11.48 -8.34 -9.83
C SER A 123 -12.71 -9.23 -10.07
N GLU A 124 -12.54 -10.54 -9.94
CA GLU A 124 -13.68 -11.47 -9.88
C GLU A 124 -14.31 -11.36 -8.50
N HIS A 125 -15.51 -10.76 -8.45
CA HIS A 125 -16.35 -10.70 -7.25
C HIS A 125 -16.86 -12.09 -6.84
#